data_AF-D7C751-F1
#
_entry.id   AF-D7C751-F1
#
_cell.length_a   1.000
_cell.length_b   1.000
_cell.length_c   1.000
_cell.angle_alpha   90.00
_cell.angle_beta   90.00
_cell.angle_gamma   90.00
#
_symmetry.space_group_name_H-M   'P 1'
#
loop_
_entity.id
_entity.type
_entity.pdbx_description
1 polymer ?
#
loop_
_entity_poly.entity_id
_entity_poly.type
_entity_poly.pdbx_seq_one_letter_code
_entity_poly.pdbx_strand_id
1 'polypeptide(L)'
;MARILRKHLPVLAERRAAGELTIEQVREAAKTEPALRDAAALQGRIPVISNDKARSMLGWEPRDVNETIAATADSLIQLVAVTLPESDTPRSWAAADR
;
A
#
# COMPACT_ATOMS: atom_id res chain seq x y z
N MET A 1 4.38 -4.60 7.23
CA MET A 1 3.42 -3.83 6.40
C MET A 1 2.01 -4.44 6.39
N ALA A 2 1.80 -5.65 5.87
CA ALA A 2 0.45 -6.23 5.72
C ALA A 2 -0.41 -6.21 7.01
N ARG A 3 0.18 -6.47 8.18
CA ARG A 3 -0.50 -6.38 9.48
C ARG A 3 -0.95 -4.96 9.84
N ILE A 4 -0.13 -3.95 9.52
CA ILE A 4 -0.43 -2.52 9.75
C ILE A 4 -1.65 -2.15 8.92
N LEU A 5 -1.64 -2.52 7.62
CA LEU A 5 -2.75 -2.27 6.71
C LEU A 5 -4.03 -3.00 7.12
N ARG A 6 -3.95 -4.26 7.57
CA ARG A 6 -5.12 -5.02 8.07
C ARG A 6 -5.77 -4.34 9.28
N LYS A 7 -4.96 -3.77 10.17
CA LYS A 7 -5.44 -3.03 11.35
C LYS A 7 -6.07 -1.68 10.95
N HIS A 8 -5.47 -0.97 10.00
CA HIS A 8 -5.93 0.34 9.54
C HIS A 8 -7.18 0.26 8.65
N LEU A 9 -7.29 -0.78 7.81
CA LEU A 9 -8.33 -0.94 6.79
C LEU A 9 -9.06 -2.29 6.92
N PRO A 10 -9.74 -2.57 8.04
CA PRO A 10 -10.31 -3.89 8.33
C PRO A 10 -11.34 -4.35 7.28
N VAL A 11 -12.25 -3.46 6.86
CA VAL A 11 -13.30 -3.77 5.87
C VAL A 11 -12.71 -4.14 4.50
N LEU A 12 -11.66 -3.45 4.07
CA LEU A 12 -11.00 -3.76 2.80
C LEU A 12 -10.17 -5.04 2.89
N ALA A 13 -9.59 -5.31 4.06
CA ALA A 13 -8.81 -6.53 4.28
C ALA A 13 -9.67 -7.80 4.27
N GLU A 14 -10.93 -7.73 4.69
CA GLU A 14 -11.88 -8.85 4.63
C GLU A 14 -12.35 -9.16 3.21
N ARG A 15 -12.46 -8.14 2.35
CA ARG A 15 -12.95 -8.30 0.96
C ARG A 15 -11.97 -9.00 0.02
N ARG A 16 -10.70 -9.13 0.39
CA ARG A 16 -9.69 -9.78 -0.46
C ARG A 16 -9.20 -11.08 0.17
N ALA A 17 -9.23 -12.15 -0.62
CA ALA A 17 -8.47 -13.35 -0.34
C ALA A 17 -6.97 -13.00 -0.39
N ALA A 18 -6.34 -12.85 0.77
CA ALA A 18 -4.91 -12.64 0.89
C ALA A 18 -4.21 -13.99 0.98
N GLY A 19 -3.79 -14.52 -0.17
CA GLY A 19 -2.85 -15.64 -0.24
C GLY A 19 -1.41 -15.16 -0.30
N GLU A 20 -0.49 -15.92 0.28
CA GLU A 20 0.95 -15.72 0.07
C GLU A 20 1.35 -16.41 -1.24
N LEU A 21 2.07 -15.69 -2.10
CA LEU A 21 2.60 -16.23 -3.34
C LEU A 21 4.07 -16.63 -3.14
N THR A 22 4.48 -17.74 -3.75
CA THR A 22 5.91 -18.10 -3.83
C THR A 22 6.66 -17.16 -4.78
N ILE A 23 7.98 -17.11 -4.69
CA ILE A 23 8.82 -16.28 -5.57
C ILE A 23 8.61 -16.67 -7.04
N GLU A 24 8.47 -17.96 -7.32
CA GLU A 24 8.22 -18.48 -8.67
C GLU A 24 6.86 -18.00 -9.19
N GLN A 25 5.82 -18.06 -8.36
CA GLN A 25 4.50 -17.57 -8.72
C GLN A 25 4.51 -16.05 -9.01
N VAL A 26 5.20 -15.27 -8.18
CA VAL A 26 5.37 -13.81 -8.41
C VAL A 26 6.12 -13.55 -9.73
N ARG A 27 7.17 -14.31 -10.02
CA ARG A 27 7.96 -14.15 -11.25
C ARG A 27 7.16 -14.47 -12.50
N GLU A 28 6.38 -15.55 -12.48
CA GLU A 28 5.52 -15.90 -13.61
C GLU A 28 4.41 -14.87 -13.82
N ALA A 29 3.73 -14.47 -12.75
CA ALA A 29 2.66 -13.47 -12.83
C ALA A 29 3.15 -12.09 -13.32
N ALA A 30 4.38 -11.69 -12.96
CA ALA A 30 4.97 -10.42 -13.39
C ALA A 30 5.18 -10.28 -14.92
N LYS A 31 5.14 -11.40 -15.68
CA LYS A 31 5.20 -11.37 -17.14
C LYS A 31 3.97 -10.69 -17.75
N THR A 32 2.81 -10.89 -17.13
CA THR A 32 1.51 -10.38 -17.61
C THR A 32 0.95 -9.27 -16.74
N GLU A 33 1.33 -9.19 -15.46
CA GLU A 33 0.89 -8.17 -14.50
C GLU A 33 2.03 -7.19 -14.18
N PRO A 34 2.02 -5.97 -14.76
CA PRO A 34 3.06 -4.97 -14.52
C PRO A 34 3.24 -4.61 -13.04
N ALA A 35 2.18 -4.63 -12.23
CA ALA A 35 2.23 -4.28 -10.81
C ALA A 35 3.12 -5.22 -9.98
N LEU A 36 3.45 -6.41 -10.49
CA LEU A 36 4.27 -7.41 -9.79
C LEU A 36 5.76 -7.37 -10.17
N ARG A 37 6.17 -6.55 -11.14
CA ARG A 37 7.54 -6.55 -11.68
C ARG A 37 8.58 -6.18 -10.62
N ASP A 38 8.29 -5.17 -9.80
CA ASP A 38 9.21 -4.75 -8.74
C ASP A 38 9.37 -5.84 -7.67
N ALA A 39 8.27 -6.50 -7.30
CA ALA A 39 8.31 -7.63 -6.37
C ALA A 39 9.10 -8.82 -6.94
N ALA A 40 8.96 -9.11 -8.23
CA ALA A 40 9.73 -10.14 -8.93
C ALA A 40 11.23 -9.83 -8.98
N ALA A 41 11.59 -8.55 -9.16
CA ALA A 41 12.98 -8.10 -9.13
C ALA A 41 13.61 -8.24 -7.74
N LEU A 42 12.85 -7.97 -6.68
CA LEU A 42 13.32 -8.09 -5.30
C LEU A 42 13.51 -9.54 -4.84
N GLN A 43 12.80 -10.52 -5.41
CA GLN A 43 12.93 -11.95 -5.09
C GLN A 43 12.85 -12.24 -3.57
N GLY A 44 11.92 -11.59 -2.87
CA GLY A 44 11.74 -11.75 -1.42
C GLY A 44 12.79 -11.05 -0.55
N ARG A 45 13.76 -10.34 -1.15
CA ARG A 45 14.71 -9.51 -0.40
C ARG A 45 14.00 -8.29 0.15
N ILE A 46 14.25 -8.00 1.42
CA ILE A 46 13.74 -6.80 2.08
C ILE A 46 14.86 -5.75 2.04
N PRO A 47 14.72 -4.64 1.28
CA PRO A 47 15.70 -3.58 1.30
C PRO A 47 15.86 -3.00 2.70
N VAL A 48 17.11 -2.91 3.17
CA VAL A 48 17.43 -2.24 4.43
C VAL A 48 17.74 -0.78 4.10
N ILE A 49 16.95 0.13 4.65
CA ILE A 49 17.08 1.57 4.43
C ILE A 49 17.46 2.21 5.78
N SER A 50 18.46 3.10 5.77
CA SER A 50 18.84 3.91 6.93
C SER A 50 18.53 5.38 6.68
N ASN A 51 17.98 6.03 7.71
CA ASN A 51 17.71 7.46 7.73
C ASN A 51 18.81 8.27 8.45
N ASP A 52 19.91 7.62 8.85
CA ASP A 52 20.91 8.22 9.75
C ASP A 52 21.65 9.39 9.09
N LYS A 53 21.90 9.29 7.78
CA LYS A 53 22.50 10.40 7.02
C LYS A 53 21.58 11.62 6.99
N ALA A 54 20.29 11.43 6.75
CA ALA A 54 19.34 12.54 6.68
C ALA A 54 19.11 13.18 8.06
N ARG A 55 19.07 12.37 9.13
CA ARG A 55 19.05 12.87 10.51
C ARG A 55 20.29 13.70 10.83
N SER A 56 21.48 13.14 10.58
CA SER A 56 22.76 13.79 10.92
C SER A 56 23.04 15.04 10.10
N MET A 57 22.72 15.04 8.81
CA MET A 57 23.04 16.17 7.92
C MET A 57 21.95 17.23 7.87
N LEU A 58 20.69 16.84 7.96
CA LEU A 58 19.55 17.74 7.72
C LEU A 58 18.73 18.01 8.99
N GLY A 59 19.05 17.37 10.11
CA GLY A 59 18.20 17.40 11.31
C GLY A 59 16.81 16.80 11.04
N TRP A 60 16.67 15.99 9.99
CA TRP A 60 15.37 15.48 9.56
C TRP A 60 14.86 14.42 10.52
N GLU A 61 13.65 14.60 11.04
CA GLU A 61 12.95 13.62 11.87
C GLU A 61 11.90 12.89 11.03
N PRO A 62 12.12 11.60 10.70
CA PRO A 62 11.16 10.83 9.93
C PRO A 62 9.91 10.54 10.78
N ARG A 63 8.74 10.64 10.14
CA ARG A 63 7.45 10.26 10.73
C ARG A 63 7.46 8.77 11.14
N ASP A 64 6.60 8.42 12.10
CA ASP A 64 6.36 7.03 12.48
C ASP A 64 6.01 6.14 11.28
N VAL A 65 6.52 4.91 11.29
CA VAL A 65 6.38 3.97 10.17
C VAL A 65 4.92 3.54 9.99
N ASN A 66 4.18 3.31 11.07
CA ASN A 66 2.78 2.90 10.96
C ASN A 66 1.93 4.03 10.41
N GLU A 67 2.15 5.25 10.90
CA GLU A 67 1.47 6.45 10.41
C GLU A 67 1.78 6.71 8.92
N THR A 68 3.05 6.58 8.52
CA THR A 68 3.48 6.77 7.14
C THR A 68 2.80 5.77 6.19
N ILE A 69 2.76 4.49 6.58
CA ILE A 69 2.12 3.44 5.78
C ILE A 69 0.60 3.67 5.69
N ALA A 70 -0.05 4.02 6.81
CA ALA A 70 -1.48 4.27 6.86
C ALA A 70 -1.88 5.46 5.97
N ALA A 71 -1.20 6.60 6.12
CA ALA A 71 -1.47 7.80 5.34
C ALA A 71 -1.23 7.59 3.83
N THR A 72 -0.24 6.77 3.47
CA THR A 72 0.02 6.39 2.07
C THR A 72 -1.13 5.55 1.51
N ALA A 73 -1.64 4.58 2.29
CA ALA A 73 -2.77 3.77 1.87
C ALA A 73 -4.03 4.61 1.65
N ASP A 74 -4.31 5.56 2.55
CA ASP A 74 -5.44 6.47 2.42
C ASP A 74 -5.31 7.35 1.15
N SER A 75 -4.11 7.85 0.87
CA SER A 75 -3.83 8.64 -0.33
C SER A 75 -4.03 7.83 -1.62
N LEU A 76 -3.58 6.57 -1.64
CA LEU A 76 -3.76 5.68 -2.79
C LEU A 76 -5.23 5.32 -3.03
N ILE A 77 -6.00 5.08 -1.96
CA ILE A 77 -7.44 4.82 -2.06
C ILE A 77 -8.16 6.03 -2.65
N GLN A 78 -7.83 7.24 -2.20
CA GLN A 78 -8.40 8.47 -2.74
C GLN A 78 -8.05 8.65 -4.22
N LEU A 79 -6.78 8.44 -4.59
CA LEU A 79 -6.34 8.55 -5.97
C LEU A 79 -7.09 7.57 -6.89
N VAL A 80 -7.21 6.31 -6.48
CA VAL A 80 -7.91 5.28 -7.27
C VAL A 80 -9.41 5.59 -7.36
N ALA A 81 -10.04 6.03 -6.27
CA ALA A 81 -11.46 6.41 -6.25
C ALA A 81 -11.79 7.57 -7.20
N VAL A 82 -10.83 8.47 -7.46
CA VAL A 82 -10.97 9.57 -8.43
C VAL A 82 -10.82 9.11 -9.89
N THR A 83 -10.13 7.99 -10.13
CA THR A 83 -9.88 7.45 -11.49
C THR A 83 -10.88 6.39 -11.98
N LEU A 84 -11.78 5.90 -11.14
CA LEU A 84 -12.85 5.00 -11.58
C LEU A 84 -14.00 5.81 -12.21
N PRO A 85 -14.59 5.38 -13.34
CA PRO A 85 -15.82 6.01 -13.82
C PRO A 85 -16.89 5.92 -12.73
N GLU A 86 -17.68 6.99 -12.58
CA GLU A 86 -18.74 7.25 -11.57
C GLU A 86 -19.68 6.06 -11.28
N SER A 87 -19.70 5.04 -12.13
CA SER A 87 -20.48 3.81 -11.95
C SER A 87 -19.94 2.86 -10.86
N ASP A 88 -18.69 2.99 -10.43
CA ASP A 88 -18.05 2.08 -9.45
C ASP A 88 -17.66 2.74 -8.11
N THR A 89 -18.09 3.98 -7.87
CA THR A 89 -17.92 4.63 -6.57
C THR A 89 -18.84 3.98 -5.54
N PRO A 90 -18.31 3.42 -4.42
CA PRO A 90 -19.17 2.94 -3.34
C PRO A 90 -19.98 4.12 -2.78
N ARG A 91 -21.31 4.02 -2.86
CA ARG A 91 -22.23 5.07 -2.39
C ARG A 91 -21.97 5.46 -0.93
N SER A 92 -21.96 6.79 -0.76
CA SER A 92 -22.39 7.60 0.38
C SER A 92 -21.63 7.51 1.71
N TRP A 93 -20.93 8.60 2.03
CA TRP A 93 -20.96 9.19 3.37
C TRP A 93 -21.28 10.71 3.37
N ALA A 94 -21.43 11.37 2.21
CA ALA A 94 -21.82 12.78 2.11
C ALA A 94 -23.33 13.06 2.33
N ALA A 95 -23.97 12.32 3.24
CA ALA A 95 -25.32 12.61 3.73
C ALA A 95 -25.39 12.51 5.27
N ALA A 96 -24.29 12.81 5.94
CA ALA A 96 -24.21 12.95 7.38
C ALA A 96 -23.46 14.23 7.74
N ASP A 97 -23.87 15.36 7.18
CA ASP A 97 -23.89 16.64 7.88
C ASP A 97 -24.66 17.67 7.03
N ARG A 98 -25.82 18.06 7.57
CA ARG A 98 -26.70 19.21 7.29
C ARG A 98 -26.52 20.02 6.00
#